data_AF-J0LLX4-F1
#
_entry.id   AF-J0LLX4-F1
#
_cell.length_a   1.000
_cell.length_b   1.000
_cell.length_c   1.000
_cell.angle_alpha   90.00
_cell.angle_beta   90.00
_cell.angle_gamma   90.00
#
_symmetry.space_group_name_H-M   'P 1'
#
loop_
_entity.id
_entity.type
_entity.pdbx_description
1 polymer ?
#
loop_
_entity_poly.entity_id
_entity_poly.type
_entity_poly.pdbx_seq_one_letter_code
_entity_poly.pdbx_strand_id
1 'polypeptide(L)'
;MNSSELYCINTDFIVRENDTNNNRVILWNPESGLQITIGHGAYSILTQFAFPISIKKLLLSVKPERRDTVESVVHSFIESSLIVLANCNKKYEKDFLMRGLFNAPIKSFSEVLEDESIDMVALGVEYDAGVSNREGAKTAPDTIRKVATSIFKLNDDKDGMWDPVQKRRILENTRVADIGNIGDQIQTRNGKVFDRLKTIVSSLCKEGKKPVILGGDHSITWAIVQGYIESGYDKFGIIHFDAHSDYLSAIFDGDWRTYLHHGNVMSWIAGRKEIKTIAQFGVRQMIDEDPEETSKIRLWAGKSGLDLSAEQYQSELDFDIPWHITVDVDVLDPSVVPGTGTPLPGGLTINELEELLQRVCLGRKIIGVDIVELIGDNHELSALAAADILLREMDIAARSDI
;
A
#
# COMPACT_ATOMS: atom_id res chain seq x y z
N MET A 1 -20.84 -17.13 -27.86
CA MET A 1 -20.01 -16.66 -26.74
C MET A 1 -18.56 -16.83 -27.13
N ASN A 2 -17.79 -15.75 -27.23
CA ASN A 2 -16.35 -15.85 -27.48
C ASN A 2 -15.64 -15.92 -26.12
N SER A 3 -15.07 -17.08 -25.80
CA SER A 3 -14.47 -17.34 -24.47
C SER A 3 -13.21 -16.51 -24.19
N SER A 4 -12.71 -15.79 -25.19
CA SER A 4 -11.55 -14.89 -25.08
C SER A 4 -11.92 -13.43 -24.84
N GLU A 5 -13.19 -13.05 -24.98
CA GLU A 5 -13.67 -11.70 -24.67
C GLU A 5 -13.73 -11.47 -23.16
N LEU A 6 -13.54 -10.21 -22.76
CA LEU A 6 -13.63 -9.78 -21.37
C LEU A 6 -15.06 -9.35 -21.05
N TYR A 7 -15.58 -9.87 -19.94
CA TYR A 7 -16.87 -9.49 -19.39
C TYR A 7 -16.68 -8.86 -18.01
N CYS A 8 -17.56 -7.94 -17.63
CA CYS A 8 -17.62 -7.36 -16.29
C CYS A 8 -19.08 -7.29 -15.81
N ILE A 9 -19.27 -7.09 -14.50
CA ILE A 9 -20.60 -6.87 -13.92
C ILE A 9 -21.25 -5.66 -14.56
N ASN A 10 -22.53 -5.80 -14.90
CA ASN A 10 -23.35 -4.67 -15.29
C ASN A 10 -23.69 -3.81 -14.05
N THR A 11 -23.11 -2.62 -13.98
CA THR A 11 -23.26 -1.71 -12.85
C THR A 11 -24.62 -1.02 -12.75
N ASP A 12 -25.49 -1.22 -13.74
CA ASP A 12 -26.89 -0.78 -13.64
C ASP A 12 -27.68 -1.60 -12.62
N PHE A 13 -27.19 -2.77 -12.21
CA PHE A 13 -27.77 -3.58 -11.15
C PHE A 13 -27.05 -3.35 -9.81
N ILE A 14 -27.82 -3.14 -8.75
CA ILE A 14 -27.35 -3.08 -7.37
C ILE A 14 -27.87 -4.25 -6.54
N VAL A 15 -27.14 -4.63 -5.50
CA VAL A 15 -27.64 -5.59 -4.51
C VAL A 15 -28.68 -4.91 -3.64
N ARG A 16 -29.93 -5.33 -3.78
CA ARG A 16 -31.06 -4.80 -2.99
C ARG A 16 -31.23 -5.55 -1.68
N GLU A 17 -30.99 -6.86 -1.70
CA GLU A 17 -31.12 -7.73 -0.52
C GLU A 17 -30.13 -8.89 -0.64
N ASN A 18 -29.47 -9.23 0.46
CA ASN A 18 -28.57 -10.38 0.56
C ASN A 18 -28.95 -11.21 1.79
N ASP A 19 -29.74 -12.26 1.58
CA ASP A 19 -30.24 -13.15 2.63
C ASP A 19 -29.47 -14.48 2.60
N THR A 20 -28.45 -14.54 3.46
CA THR A 20 -27.57 -15.69 3.63
C THR A 20 -28.29 -16.93 4.14
N ASN A 21 -29.32 -16.76 4.98
CA ASN A 21 -30.05 -17.88 5.59
C ASN A 21 -30.93 -18.61 4.57
N ASN A 22 -31.46 -17.89 3.58
CA ASN A 22 -32.31 -18.45 2.53
C ASN A 22 -31.57 -18.66 1.20
N ASN A 23 -30.23 -18.57 1.20
CA ASN A 23 -29.39 -18.71 0.00
C ASN A 23 -29.89 -17.83 -1.17
N ARG A 24 -30.20 -16.56 -0.88
CA ARG A 24 -30.89 -15.68 -1.83
C ARG A 24 -30.26 -14.29 -1.89
N VAL A 25 -29.95 -13.82 -3.09
CA VAL A 25 -29.49 -12.46 -3.38
C VAL A 25 -30.44 -11.84 -4.40
N ILE A 26 -30.98 -10.66 -4.08
CA ILE A 26 -31.86 -9.91 -4.98
C ILE A 26 -31.06 -8.76 -5.58
N LEU A 27 -30.86 -8.82 -6.89
CA LEU A 27 -30.29 -7.75 -7.70
C LEU A 27 -31.43 -6.92 -8.27
N TRP A 28 -31.27 -5.60 -8.28
CA TRP A 28 -32.27 -4.67 -8.76
C TRP A 28 -31.63 -3.61 -9.64
N ASN A 29 -32.22 -3.36 -10.80
CA ASN A 29 -31.86 -2.25 -11.65
C ASN A 29 -32.79 -1.05 -11.33
N PRO A 30 -32.28 0.04 -10.72
CA PRO A 30 -33.11 1.16 -10.28
C PRO A 30 -33.78 1.93 -11.41
N GLU A 31 -33.20 1.91 -12.61
CA GLU A 31 -33.67 2.67 -13.78
C GLU A 31 -34.83 1.96 -14.49
N SER A 32 -34.70 0.64 -14.69
CA SER A 32 -35.74 -0.18 -15.34
C SER A 32 -36.75 -0.78 -14.37
N GLY A 33 -36.44 -0.81 -13.07
CA GLY A 33 -37.23 -1.48 -12.05
C GLY A 33 -37.08 -3.01 -12.04
N LEU A 34 -36.27 -3.59 -12.93
CA LEU A 34 -36.09 -5.04 -13.06
C LEU A 34 -35.44 -5.64 -11.80
N GLN A 35 -35.99 -6.76 -11.32
CA GLN A 35 -35.43 -7.53 -10.20
C GLN A 35 -35.06 -8.94 -10.64
N ILE A 36 -33.86 -9.37 -10.27
CA ILE A 36 -33.34 -10.71 -10.53
C ILE A 36 -32.94 -11.32 -9.20
N THR A 37 -33.42 -12.54 -8.95
CA THR A 37 -33.06 -13.29 -7.75
C THR A 37 -32.10 -14.41 -8.11
N ILE A 38 -30.95 -14.47 -7.46
CA ILE A 38 -29.94 -15.51 -7.65
C ILE A 38 -29.55 -16.15 -6.31
N GLY A 39 -28.98 -17.36 -6.36
CA GLY A 39 -28.39 -18.00 -5.18
C GLY A 39 -27.00 -17.47 -4.84
N HIS A 40 -26.50 -17.72 -3.62
CA HIS A 40 -25.17 -17.25 -3.20
C HIS A 40 -24.03 -17.85 -4.02
N GLY A 41 -24.17 -19.11 -4.46
CA GLY A 41 -23.19 -19.73 -5.35
C GLY A 41 -23.08 -19.00 -6.70
N ALA A 42 -24.21 -18.59 -7.26
CA ALA A 42 -24.25 -17.77 -8.47
C ALA A 42 -23.70 -16.36 -8.18
N TYR A 43 -24.10 -15.74 -7.08
CA TYR A 43 -23.58 -14.42 -6.67
C TYR A 43 -22.06 -14.44 -6.49
N SER A 44 -21.48 -15.49 -5.91
CA SER A 44 -20.04 -15.65 -5.78
C SER A 44 -19.32 -15.80 -7.12
N ILE A 45 -19.98 -16.34 -8.16
CA ILE A 45 -19.45 -16.38 -9.53
C ILE A 45 -19.59 -14.99 -10.17
N LEU A 46 -20.71 -14.31 -9.94
CA LEU A 46 -20.97 -12.97 -10.45
C LEU A 46 -19.92 -11.98 -9.95
N THR A 47 -19.54 -12.03 -8.67
CA THR A 47 -18.50 -11.16 -8.10
C THR A 47 -17.12 -11.35 -8.71
N GLN A 48 -16.83 -12.50 -9.34
CA GLN A 48 -15.58 -12.69 -10.09
C GLN A 48 -15.47 -11.77 -11.31
N PHE A 49 -16.60 -11.25 -11.80
CA PHE A 49 -16.67 -10.27 -12.89
C PHE A 49 -16.64 -8.82 -12.39
N ALA A 50 -16.36 -8.57 -11.10
CA ALA A 50 -16.15 -7.21 -10.58
C ALA A 50 -15.03 -6.49 -11.33
N PHE A 51 -14.04 -7.25 -11.82
CA PHE A 51 -13.04 -6.80 -12.78
C PHE A 51 -13.21 -7.53 -14.12
N PRO A 52 -12.85 -6.90 -15.26
CA PRO A 52 -12.91 -7.55 -16.56
C PRO A 52 -12.14 -8.88 -16.60
N ILE A 53 -12.86 -9.98 -16.81
CA ILE A 53 -12.29 -11.33 -16.89
C ILE A 53 -12.85 -12.08 -18.08
N SER A 54 -12.02 -12.90 -18.73
CA SER A 54 -12.49 -13.80 -19.78
C SER A 54 -13.05 -15.08 -19.18
N ILE A 55 -14.05 -15.64 -19.84
CA ILE A 55 -14.70 -16.88 -19.40
C ILE A 55 -13.68 -18.02 -19.38
N LYS A 56 -12.75 -18.03 -20.34
CA LYS A 56 -11.61 -18.95 -20.34
C LYS A 56 -10.77 -18.85 -19.06
N LYS A 57 -10.45 -17.63 -18.60
CA LYS A 57 -9.66 -17.41 -17.39
C LYS A 57 -10.43 -17.80 -16.13
N LEU A 58 -11.72 -17.50 -16.06
CA LEU A 58 -12.60 -17.93 -14.97
C LEU A 58 -12.67 -19.47 -14.87
N LEU A 59 -12.83 -20.17 -16.00
CA LEU A 59 -12.95 -21.64 -15.99
C LEU A 59 -11.63 -22.34 -15.59
N LEU A 60 -10.48 -21.68 -15.72
CA LEU A 60 -9.19 -22.20 -15.25
C LEU A 60 -9.09 -22.25 -13.72
N SER A 61 -9.76 -21.34 -13.00
CA SER A 61 -9.80 -21.33 -11.52
C SER A 61 -10.86 -22.27 -10.93
N VAL A 62 -11.68 -22.90 -11.78
CA VAL A 62 -12.76 -23.82 -11.39
C VAL A 62 -12.31 -25.28 -11.58
N LYS A 63 -12.63 -26.13 -10.59
CA LYS A 63 -12.38 -27.58 -10.65
C LYS A 63 -13.02 -28.19 -11.92
N PRO A 64 -12.35 -29.13 -12.61
CA PRO A 64 -12.85 -29.70 -13.86
C PRO A 64 -14.30 -30.19 -13.79
N GLU A 65 -14.69 -30.87 -12.71
CA GLU A 65 -16.06 -31.38 -12.55
C GLU A 65 -17.16 -30.31 -12.39
N ARG A 66 -16.82 -29.03 -12.23
CA ARG A 66 -17.78 -27.92 -12.07
C ARG A 66 -17.79 -26.93 -13.23
N ARG A 67 -16.92 -27.10 -14.23
CA ARG A 67 -16.75 -26.12 -15.32
C ARG A 67 -18.03 -25.93 -16.12
N ASP A 68 -18.68 -27.02 -16.52
CA ASP A 68 -19.93 -26.97 -17.31
C ASP A 68 -21.05 -26.24 -16.54
N THR A 69 -21.14 -26.45 -15.23
CA THR A 69 -22.10 -25.76 -14.37
C THR A 69 -21.81 -24.27 -14.27
N VAL A 70 -20.54 -23.89 -14.06
CA VAL A 70 -20.14 -22.47 -14.00
C VAL A 70 -20.35 -21.80 -15.34
N GLU A 71 -20.01 -22.47 -16.45
CA GLU A 71 -20.21 -21.94 -17.80
C GLU A 71 -21.71 -21.68 -18.06
N SER A 72 -22.60 -22.60 -17.68
CA SER A 72 -24.06 -22.42 -17.78
C SER A 72 -24.58 -21.23 -16.94
N VAL A 73 -24.03 -21.03 -15.74
CA VAL A 73 -24.36 -19.87 -14.89
C VAL A 73 -23.89 -18.56 -15.54
N VAL A 74 -22.68 -18.54 -16.09
CA VAL A 74 -22.13 -17.37 -16.81
C VAL A 74 -22.97 -17.05 -18.05
N HIS A 75 -23.40 -18.07 -18.80
CA HIS A 75 -24.34 -17.89 -19.90
C HIS A 75 -25.64 -17.21 -19.44
N SER A 76 -26.20 -17.66 -18.32
CA SER A 76 -27.41 -17.06 -17.74
C SER A 76 -27.18 -15.61 -17.32
N PHE A 77 -25.98 -15.24 -16.86
CA PHE A 77 -25.64 -13.84 -16.55
C PHE A 77 -25.58 -12.95 -17.79
N ILE A 78 -25.07 -13.47 -18.92
CA ILE A 78 -25.04 -12.72 -20.18
C ILE A 78 -26.47 -12.51 -20.69
N GLU A 79 -27.30 -13.55 -20.69
CA GLU A 79 -28.70 -13.48 -21.14
C GLU A 79 -29.54 -12.52 -20.29
N SER A 80 -29.31 -12.52 -18.99
CA SER A 80 -29.97 -11.60 -18.04
C SER A 80 -29.31 -10.22 -17.94
N SER A 81 -28.26 -9.97 -18.73
CA SER A 81 -27.48 -8.72 -18.71
C SER A 81 -26.89 -8.36 -17.34
N LEU A 82 -26.68 -9.35 -16.47
CA LEU A 82 -25.97 -9.19 -15.19
C LEU A 82 -24.47 -9.02 -15.38
N ILE A 83 -23.92 -9.57 -16.46
CA ILE A 83 -22.59 -9.25 -16.96
C ILE A 83 -22.69 -8.79 -18.42
N VAL A 84 -21.82 -7.88 -18.80
CA VAL A 84 -21.75 -7.31 -20.15
C VAL A 84 -20.32 -7.40 -20.66
N LEU A 85 -20.16 -7.31 -21.98
CA LEU A 85 -18.84 -7.14 -22.58
C LEU A 85 -18.21 -5.87 -22.03
N ALA A 86 -16.97 -5.98 -21.56
CA ALA A 86 -16.26 -4.87 -20.92
C ALA A 86 -16.09 -3.64 -21.83
N ASN A 87 -16.23 -3.81 -23.16
CA ASN A 87 -16.15 -2.74 -24.16
C ASN A 87 -17.51 -2.04 -24.44
N CYS A 88 -18.64 -2.50 -23.88
CA CYS A 88 -19.97 -2.09 -24.31
C CYS A 88 -20.72 -1.16 -23.35
N ASN A 89 -20.18 -0.85 -22.16
CA ASN A 89 -20.80 0.17 -21.31
C ASN A 89 -20.40 1.57 -21.79
N LYS A 90 -21.26 2.15 -22.62
CA LYS A 90 -21.24 3.57 -23.06
C LYS A 90 -21.32 4.61 -21.92
N LYS A 91 -21.41 4.18 -20.66
CA LYS A 91 -21.30 5.02 -19.46
C LYS A 91 -19.86 5.16 -18.92
N TYR A 92 -18.91 4.40 -19.47
CA TYR A 92 -17.49 4.47 -19.12
C TYR A 92 -16.61 5.04 -20.26
N GLU A 93 -17.23 5.55 -21.33
CA GLU A 93 -16.50 6.44 -22.25
C GLU A 93 -16.31 7.81 -21.57
N LYS A 94 -15.14 7.91 -20.92
CA LYS A 94 -14.50 9.04 -20.22
C LYS A 94 -14.49 8.91 -18.69
N ASP A 95 -13.30 8.54 -18.20
CA ASP A 95 -12.67 8.93 -16.94
C ASP A 95 -12.72 8.04 -15.69
N PHE A 96 -13.52 6.98 -15.60
CA PHE A 96 -13.60 6.18 -14.34
C PHE A 96 -12.92 4.80 -14.35
N LEU A 97 -12.32 4.39 -15.46
CA LEU A 97 -11.48 3.18 -15.51
C LEU A 97 -10.00 3.59 -15.54
N MET A 98 -9.22 3.02 -14.63
CA MET A 98 -7.74 2.91 -14.69
C MET A 98 -6.93 4.14 -14.26
N ARG A 99 -7.19 4.70 -13.07
CA ARG A 99 -6.29 5.70 -12.49
C ARG A 99 -5.74 5.20 -11.16
N GLY A 100 -4.42 5.22 -11.01
CA GLY A 100 -3.69 4.71 -9.86
C GLY A 100 -3.70 5.68 -8.68
N LEU A 101 -2.76 5.51 -7.77
CA LEU A 101 -2.54 6.36 -6.60
C LEU A 101 -2.53 7.84 -7.00
N PHE A 102 -3.35 8.65 -6.33
CA PHE A 102 -3.53 10.09 -6.64
C PHE A 102 -3.76 10.40 -8.12
N ASN A 103 -4.49 9.57 -8.86
CA ASN A 103 -4.75 9.77 -10.28
C ASN A 103 -3.53 9.51 -11.20
N ALA A 104 -2.46 8.90 -10.69
CA ALA A 104 -1.30 8.51 -11.50
C ALA A 104 -1.68 7.57 -12.66
N PRO A 105 -1.00 7.65 -13.81
CA PRO A 105 -1.17 6.67 -14.89
C PRO A 105 -0.76 5.27 -14.39
N ILE A 106 -1.65 4.31 -14.62
CA ILE A 106 -1.31 2.89 -14.42
C ILE A 106 -0.45 2.43 -15.59
N LYS A 107 0.73 1.89 -15.31
CA LYS A 107 1.68 1.39 -16.32
C LYS A 107 2.14 -0.01 -15.95
N SER A 108 2.52 -0.82 -16.93
CA SER A 108 3.19 -2.09 -16.66
C SER A 108 4.59 -1.83 -16.10
N PHE A 109 5.11 -2.81 -15.36
CA PHE A 109 6.46 -2.72 -14.79
C PHE A 109 7.54 -2.47 -15.85
N SER A 110 7.44 -3.12 -17.02
CA SER A 110 8.39 -2.90 -18.13
C SER A 110 8.31 -1.49 -18.70
N GLU A 111 7.10 -0.95 -18.90
CA GLU A 111 6.93 0.43 -19.39
C GLU A 111 7.53 1.45 -18.41
N VAL A 112 7.41 1.19 -17.11
CA VAL A 112 8.02 2.06 -16.10
C VAL A 112 9.53 2.02 -16.14
N LEU A 113 10.15 0.85 -16.30
CA LEU A 113 11.62 0.75 -16.38
C LEU A 113 12.18 1.46 -17.62
N GLU A 114 11.47 1.43 -18.75
CA GLU A 114 11.91 2.07 -20.00
C GLU A 114 11.65 3.58 -20.05
N ASP A 115 10.72 4.10 -19.23
CA ASP A 115 10.35 5.51 -19.22
C ASP A 115 11.21 6.32 -18.23
N GLU A 116 12.26 6.95 -18.76
CA GLU A 116 13.17 7.82 -18.00
C GLU A 116 12.46 9.03 -17.37
N SER A 117 11.27 9.42 -17.83
CA SER A 117 10.57 10.59 -17.30
C SER A 117 9.91 10.34 -15.95
N ILE A 118 9.70 9.07 -15.56
CA ILE A 118 9.06 8.69 -14.31
C ILE A 118 10.08 8.76 -13.16
N ASP A 119 9.74 9.58 -12.16
CA ASP A 119 10.57 9.83 -10.98
C ASP A 119 10.22 8.85 -9.84
N MET A 120 8.93 8.54 -9.69
CA MET A 120 8.40 7.71 -8.59
C MET A 120 7.43 6.64 -9.09
N VAL A 121 7.42 5.51 -8.38
CA VAL A 121 6.62 4.34 -8.77
C VAL A 121 5.85 3.78 -7.58
N ALA A 122 4.53 3.89 -7.65
CA ALA A 122 3.62 3.34 -6.66
C ALA A 122 3.39 1.83 -6.87
N LEU A 123 3.52 1.05 -5.80
CA LEU A 123 3.25 -0.39 -5.78
C LEU A 123 2.53 -0.78 -4.49
N GLY A 124 1.42 -1.50 -4.62
CA GLY A 124 0.75 -2.10 -3.46
C GLY A 124 1.25 -3.50 -3.15
N VAL A 125 1.32 -3.84 -1.87
CA VAL A 125 1.72 -5.17 -1.39
C VAL A 125 0.60 -5.75 -0.53
N GLU A 126 -0.12 -6.73 -1.08
CA GLU A 126 -1.26 -7.39 -0.44
C GLU A 126 -0.77 -8.52 0.48
N TYR A 127 -0.20 -8.17 1.65
CA TYR A 127 0.41 -9.14 2.57
C TYR A 127 0.05 -8.88 4.04
N ASP A 128 -0.47 -9.88 4.76
CA ASP A 128 -0.76 -9.77 6.20
C ASP A 128 -0.49 -11.07 6.96
N ALA A 129 0.37 -11.94 6.42
CA ALA A 129 0.68 -13.23 7.04
C ALA A 129 1.68 -13.13 8.22
N GLY A 130 2.20 -11.94 8.51
CA GLY A 130 3.12 -11.64 9.61
C GLY A 130 2.46 -10.98 10.83
N VAL A 131 1.17 -10.62 10.77
CA VAL A 131 0.48 -9.90 11.87
C VAL A 131 0.28 -10.75 13.12
N SER A 132 0.26 -10.10 14.27
CA SER A 132 0.05 -10.75 15.58
C SER A 132 -1.34 -10.52 16.19
N ASN A 133 -2.12 -9.56 15.68
CA ASN A 133 -3.43 -9.19 16.24
C ASN A 133 -4.55 -9.20 15.18
N ARG A 134 -4.93 -8.03 14.64
CA ARG A 134 -6.01 -7.96 13.63
C ARG A 134 -5.44 -8.10 12.21
N GLU A 135 -6.08 -8.92 11.39
CA GLU A 135 -5.79 -9.06 9.96
C GLU A 135 -6.45 -7.94 9.14
N GLY A 136 -6.06 -7.82 7.87
CA GLY A 136 -6.66 -6.87 6.92
C GLY A 136 -5.68 -5.88 6.30
N ALA A 137 -4.40 -5.90 6.70
CA ALA A 137 -3.37 -5.02 6.12
C ALA A 137 -3.17 -5.25 4.61
N LYS A 138 -3.50 -6.44 4.11
CA LYS A 138 -3.49 -6.76 2.68
C LYS A 138 -4.48 -5.94 1.84
N THR A 139 -5.51 -5.34 2.43
CA THR A 139 -6.53 -4.57 1.68
C THR A 139 -6.28 -3.06 1.68
N ALA A 140 -5.26 -2.60 2.42
CA ALA A 140 -4.85 -1.20 2.42
C ALA A 140 -4.53 -0.63 1.04
N PRO A 141 -3.77 -1.31 0.15
CA PRO A 141 -3.33 -0.68 -1.09
C PRO A 141 -4.49 -0.18 -1.97
N ASP A 142 -5.54 -0.98 -2.08
CA ASP A 142 -6.72 -0.62 -2.87
C ASP A 142 -7.56 0.45 -2.19
N THR A 143 -7.68 0.38 -0.87
CA THR A 143 -8.45 1.36 -0.10
C THR A 143 -7.78 2.74 -0.12
N ILE A 144 -6.45 2.80 -0.01
CA ILE A 144 -5.70 4.05 -0.15
C ILE A 144 -5.91 4.64 -1.55
N ARG A 145 -5.77 3.84 -2.61
CA ARG A 145 -6.02 4.32 -3.99
C ARG A 145 -7.45 4.85 -4.18
N LYS A 146 -8.45 4.17 -3.61
CA LYS A 146 -9.86 4.55 -3.67
C LYS A 146 -10.10 5.96 -3.13
N VAL A 147 -9.43 6.33 -2.02
CA VAL A 147 -9.68 7.61 -1.33
C VAL A 147 -8.69 8.72 -1.70
N ALA A 148 -7.50 8.37 -2.15
CA ALA A 148 -6.39 9.28 -2.42
C ALA A 148 -6.75 10.47 -3.32
N THR A 149 -7.55 10.23 -4.37
CA THR A 149 -7.94 11.27 -5.35
C THR A 149 -8.78 12.40 -4.76
N SER A 150 -9.36 12.22 -3.58
CA SER A 150 -10.11 13.27 -2.87
C SER A 150 -9.20 14.30 -2.18
N ILE A 151 -7.95 13.93 -1.89
CA ILE A 151 -6.95 14.79 -1.23
C ILE A 151 -6.10 15.50 -2.27
N PHE A 152 -5.61 14.73 -3.25
CA PHE A 152 -4.67 15.21 -4.25
C PHE A 152 -4.86 14.51 -5.58
N LYS A 153 -4.61 15.23 -6.66
CA LYS A 153 -4.76 14.74 -8.02
C LYS A 153 -3.55 15.12 -8.85
N LEU A 154 -2.77 14.12 -9.23
CA LEU A 154 -1.74 14.25 -10.24
C LEU A 154 -2.39 14.59 -11.59
N ASN A 155 -1.84 15.61 -12.23
CA ASN A 155 -2.14 15.99 -13.60
C ASN A 155 -0.91 15.74 -14.47
N ASP A 156 -1.12 15.53 -15.78
CA ASP A 156 -0.06 15.12 -16.71
C ASP A 156 1.04 16.19 -16.91
N ASP A 157 0.74 17.44 -16.55
CA ASP A 157 1.56 18.63 -16.84
C ASP A 157 2.68 18.88 -15.82
N LYS A 158 2.99 17.95 -14.90
CA LYS A 158 4.03 18.10 -13.85
C LYS A 158 3.86 19.32 -12.91
N ASP A 159 2.77 20.09 -13.00
CA ASP A 159 2.57 21.32 -12.24
C ASP A 159 2.35 21.13 -10.72
N GLY A 160 2.12 19.90 -10.26
CA GLY A 160 1.70 19.63 -8.88
C GLY A 160 0.40 20.37 -8.50
N MET A 161 0.13 20.49 -7.20
CA MET A 161 -1.01 21.28 -6.68
C MET A 161 -0.58 22.27 -5.60
N TRP A 162 -1.21 23.44 -5.55
CA TRP A 162 -0.97 24.43 -4.51
C TRP A 162 -1.54 23.98 -3.16
N ASP A 163 -0.68 23.89 -2.15
CA ASP A 163 -1.06 23.70 -0.76
C ASP A 163 -1.19 25.06 -0.06
N PRO A 164 -2.40 25.45 0.42
CA PRO A 164 -2.61 26.72 1.09
C PRO A 164 -1.97 26.79 2.49
N VAL A 165 -1.74 25.66 3.15
CA VAL A 165 -1.11 25.58 4.48
C VAL A 165 0.38 25.83 4.35
N GLN A 166 1.04 25.09 3.46
CA GLN A 166 2.49 25.21 3.23
C GLN A 166 2.86 26.37 2.28
N LYS A 167 1.88 26.97 1.60
CA LYS A 167 2.04 28.08 0.65
C LYS A 167 3.06 27.77 -0.46
N ARG A 168 2.98 26.56 -1.00
CA ARG A 168 3.82 26.09 -2.11
C ARG A 168 3.10 25.03 -2.92
N ARG A 169 3.67 24.66 -4.06
CA ARG A 169 3.21 23.50 -4.83
C ARG A 169 3.77 22.20 -4.23
N ILE A 170 2.93 21.17 -4.23
CA ILE A 170 3.21 19.81 -3.78
C ILE A 170 3.42 18.93 -5.02
N LEU A 171 4.48 18.11 -5.02
CA LEU A 171 4.88 17.25 -6.15
C LEU A 171 5.06 18.01 -7.47
N GLU A 172 5.51 19.26 -7.40
CA GLU A 172 5.88 20.04 -8.58
C GLU A 172 7.09 19.40 -9.28
N ASN A 173 7.05 19.34 -10.61
CA ASN A 173 8.05 18.71 -11.48
C ASN A 173 8.20 17.18 -11.32
N THR A 174 7.35 16.52 -10.54
CA THR A 174 7.42 15.07 -10.28
C THR A 174 6.42 14.29 -11.12
N ARG A 175 6.88 13.25 -11.82
CA ARG A 175 6.05 12.25 -12.51
C ARG A 175 5.99 10.97 -11.66
N VAL A 176 4.77 10.53 -11.40
CA VAL A 176 4.48 9.29 -10.68
C VAL A 176 3.77 8.33 -11.63
N ALA A 177 4.11 7.05 -11.58
CA ALA A 177 3.34 5.99 -12.20
C ALA A 177 2.92 4.96 -11.15
N ASP A 178 1.86 4.22 -11.42
CA ASP A 178 1.37 3.14 -10.56
C ASP A 178 1.45 1.81 -11.31
N ILE A 179 2.07 0.80 -10.70
CA ILE A 179 2.22 -0.54 -11.29
C ILE A 179 1.24 -1.58 -10.71
N GLY A 180 0.26 -1.13 -9.93
CA GLY A 180 -0.76 -1.97 -9.32
C GLY A 180 -0.29 -2.67 -8.04
N ASN A 181 -0.72 -3.91 -7.84
CA ASN A 181 -0.42 -4.68 -6.63
C ASN A 181 0.36 -5.96 -6.94
N ILE A 182 1.16 -6.40 -5.97
CA ILE A 182 1.65 -7.77 -5.86
C ILE A 182 1.04 -8.44 -4.63
N GLY A 183 0.72 -9.72 -4.76
CA GLY A 183 0.15 -10.54 -3.71
C GLY A 183 0.19 -12.03 -4.10
N ASP A 184 -0.19 -12.90 -3.18
CA ASP A 184 -0.40 -14.33 -3.46
C ASP A 184 -1.81 -14.72 -3.02
N GLN A 185 -2.50 -15.57 -3.80
CA GLN A 185 -3.83 -16.08 -3.41
C GLN A 185 -3.78 -16.90 -2.12
N ILE A 186 -2.66 -17.59 -1.88
CA ILE A 186 -2.35 -18.25 -0.63
C ILE A 186 -1.05 -17.62 -0.14
N GLN A 187 -1.16 -16.78 0.87
CA GLN A 187 0.03 -16.16 1.45
C GLN A 187 0.81 -17.21 2.25
N THR A 188 2.12 -17.26 2.00
CA THR A 188 3.06 -17.94 2.88
C THR A 188 3.92 -16.89 3.53
N ARG A 189 4.14 -17.03 4.84
CA ARG A 189 4.96 -16.09 5.61
C ARG A 189 6.31 -15.89 4.92
N ASN A 190 6.67 -14.64 4.68
CA ASN A 190 7.95 -14.22 4.09
C ASN A 190 8.27 -14.97 2.78
N GLY A 191 7.23 -15.27 1.98
CA GLY A 191 7.27 -16.12 0.81
C GLY A 191 7.70 -15.43 -0.48
N LYS A 192 7.07 -15.82 -1.60
CA LYS A 192 7.41 -15.31 -2.94
C LYS A 192 7.09 -13.84 -3.12
N VAL A 193 6.13 -13.28 -2.38
CA VAL A 193 5.83 -11.85 -2.42
C VAL A 193 7.03 -11.01 -1.99
N PHE A 194 7.82 -11.46 -1.01
CA PHE A 194 9.05 -10.79 -0.60
C PHE A 194 10.11 -10.82 -1.70
N ASP A 195 10.25 -11.96 -2.38
CA ASP A 195 11.20 -12.10 -3.49
C ASP A 195 10.82 -11.15 -4.64
N ARG A 196 9.52 -11.08 -4.99
CA ARG A 196 9.01 -10.16 -6.00
C ARG A 196 9.19 -8.70 -5.60
N LEU A 197 8.86 -8.34 -4.37
CA LEU A 197 9.01 -6.96 -3.86
C LEU A 197 10.48 -6.52 -3.92
N LYS A 198 11.39 -7.36 -3.41
CA LYS A 198 12.84 -7.14 -3.48
C LYS A 198 13.32 -6.91 -4.91
N THR A 199 12.92 -7.78 -5.86
CA THR A 199 13.29 -7.65 -7.27
C THR A 199 12.75 -6.36 -7.88
N ILE A 200 11.50 -6.00 -7.63
CA ILE A 200 10.88 -4.77 -8.13
C ILE A 200 11.63 -3.55 -7.60
N VAL A 201 11.82 -3.46 -6.27
CA VAL A 201 12.54 -2.34 -5.64
C VAL A 201 13.96 -2.22 -6.19
N SER A 202 14.68 -3.33 -6.31
CA SER A 202 16.05 -3.34 -6.84
C SER A 202 16.10 -2.80 -8.27
N SER A 203 15.20 -3.26 -9.14
CA SER A 203 15.12 -2.81 -10.53
C SER A 203 14.74 -1.34 -10.65
N LEU A 204 13.77 -0.86 -9.87
CA LEU A 204 13.39 0.56 -9.86
C LEU A 204 14.56 1.46 -9.46
N CYS A 205 15.27 1.08 -8.40
CA CYS A 205 16.40 1.86 -7.90
C CYS A 205 17.58 1.89 -8.88
N LYS A 206 17.82 0.81 -9.64
CA LYS A 206 18.85 0.76 -10.70
C LYS A 206 18.56 1.76 -11.83
N GLU A 207 17.27 2.00 -12.12
CA GLU A 207 16.82 3.02 -13.09
C GLU A 207 16.65 4.42 -12.46
N GLY A 208 17.15 4.63 -11.24
CA GLY A 208 17.08 5.92 -10.54
C GLY A 208 15.67 6.31 -10.07
N LYS A 209 14.73 5.36 -10.02
CA LYS A 209 13.33 5.61 -9.63
C LYS A 209 13.10 5.32 -8.15
N LYS A 210 12.28 6.15 -7.50
CA LYS A 210 11.94 5.98 -6.08
C LYS A 210 10.70 5.10 -5.91
N PRO A 211 10.78 3.98 -5.16
CA PRO A 211 9.60 3.20 -4.83
C PRO A 211 8.72 3.94 -3.81
N VAL A 212 7.40 3.89 -4.05
CA VAL A 212 6.34 4.34 -3.15
C VAL A 212 5.49 3.12 -2.84
N ILE A 213 5.72 2.49 -1.69
CA ILE A 213 5.10 1.20 -1.37
C ILE A 213 3.88 1.38 -0.46
N LEU A 214 2.78 0.74 -0.82
CA LEU A 214 1.55 0.77 -0.04
C LEU A 214 1.27 -0.59 0.59
N GLY A 215 0.94 -0.54 1.87
CA GLY A 215 0.25 -1.58 2.60
C GLY A 215 1.09 -2.78 2.93
N GLY A 216 0.36 -3.80 3.35
CA GLY A 216 0.89 -4.97 4.01
C GLY A 216 1.25 -4.71 5.46
N ASP A 217 1.56 -5.79 6.19
CA ASP A 217 2.16 -5.67 7.51
C ASP A 217 3.60 -5.14 7.44
N HIS A 218 4.14 -4.66 8.56
CA HIS A 218 5.43 -3.96 8.59
C HIS A 218 6.63 -4.85 8.20
N SER A 219 6.46 -6.18 8.13
CA SER A 219 7.55 -7.06 7.75
C SER A 219 7.98 -6.91 6.30
N ILE A 220 7.12 -6.36 5.41
CA ILE A 220 7.47 -6.14 4.00
C ILE A 220 8.66 -5.18 3.82
N THR A 221 8.90 -4.29 4.79
CA THR A 221 10.01 -3.32 4.80
C THR A 221 11.35 -4.02 4.75
N TRP A 222 11.45 -5.25 5.29
CA TRP A 222 12.63 -6.09 5.09
C TRP A 222 12.96 -6.33 3.62
N ALA A 223 11.97 -6.70 2.79
CA ALA A 223 12.19 -6.97 1.37
C ALA A 223 12.54 -5.68 0.59
N ILE A 224 11.99 -4.54 0.99
CA ILE A 224 12.34 -3.22 0.44
C ILE A 224 13.82 -2.93 0.71
N VAL A 225 14.26 -3.09 1.97
CA VAL A 225 15.67 -2.95 2.38
C VAL A 225 16.59 -3.88 1.61
N GLN A 226 16.21 -5.16 1.44
CA GLN A 226 16.99 -6.08 0.61
C GLN A 226 17.06 -5.63 -0.86
N GLY A 227 15.99 -5.02 -1.38
CA GLY A 227 15.95 -4.47 -2.74
C GLY A 227 16.96 -3.33 -2.93
N TYR A 228 17.06 -2.42 -1.95
CA TYR A 228 18.08 -1.35 -1.94
C TYR A 228 19.51 -1.90 -1.91
N ILE A 229 19.75 -2.91 -1.07
CA ILE A 229 21.07 -3.56 -1.02
C ILE A 229 21.41 -4.20 -2.38
N GLU A 230 20.45 -4.89 -3.00
CA GLU A 230 20.62 -5.52 -4.31
C GLU A 230 20.74 -4.50 -5.48
N SER A 231 20.23 -3.27 -5.30
CA SER A 231 20.48 -2.18 -6.25
C SER A 231 21.83 -1.50 -6.11
N GLY A 232 22.57 -1.78 -5.04
CA GLY A 232 23.91 -1.25 -4.81
C GLY A 232 23.99 -0.13 -3.77
N TYR A 233 22.93 0.13 -3.00
CA TYR A 233 23.05 0.96 -1.81
C TYR A 233 23.84 0.21 -0.73
N ASP A 234 25.04 0.70 -0.43
CA ASP A 234 25.97 0.08 0.53
C ASP A 234 25.99 0.78 1.90
N LYS A 235 25.38 1.95 2.00
CA LYS A 235 25.20 2.71 3.24
C LYS A 235 23.96 3.60 3.18
N PHE A 236 22.98 3.38 4.06
CA PHE A 236 21.76 4.20 4.16
C PHE A 236 21.14 4.12 5.56
N GLY A 237 20.18 5.01 5.85
CA GLY A 237 19.43 5.07 7.10
C GLY A 237 17.95 4.78 6.92
N ILE A 238 17.26 4.47 8.02
CA ILE A 238 15.81 4.29 8.08
C ILE A 238 15.20 5.33 9.02
N ILE A 239 14.15 6.02 8.57
CA ILE A 239 13.30 6.87 9.40
C ILE A 239 12.02 6.08 9.64
N HIS A 240 11.80 5.68 10.89
CA HIS A 240 10.77 4.73 11.31
C HIS A 240 9.76 5.41 12.24
N PHE A 241 8.53 5.57 11.76
CA PHE A 241 7.43 6.09 12.56
C PHE A 241 6.50 4.94 12.94
N ASP A 242 6.40 4.65 14.23
CA ASP A 242 5.68 3.48 14.73
C ASP A 242 5.34 3.64 16.22
N ALA A 243 4.25 3.03 16.70
CA ALA A 243 3.99 2.89 18.13
C ALA A 243 4.89 1.84 18.82
N HIS A 244 5.45 0.92 18.05
CA HIS A 244 6.25 -0.22 18.43
C HIS A 244 7.71 -0.02 17.99
N SER A 245 8.67 -0.58 18.73
CA SER A 245 10.08 -0.47 18.32
C SER A 245 10.45 -1.45 17.22
N ASP A 246 9.72 -2.56 17.10
CA ASP A 246 10.05 -3.72 16.27
C ASP A 246 11.51 -4.21 16.42
N TYR A 247 12.10 -3.84 17.56
CA TYR A 247 13.51 -3.99 17.88
C TYR A 247 13.66 -4.46 19.32
N LEU A 248 14.40 -5.56 19.48
CA LEU A 248 14.89 -6.03 20.77
C LEU A 248 16.41 -6.16 20.76
N SER A 249 16.98 -6.75 19.70
CA SER A 249 18.43 -6.88 19.51
C SER A 249 18.75 -7.03 18.03
N ALA A 250 19.98 -6.74 17.61
CA ALA A 250 20.34 -6.87 16.19
C ALA A 250 20.47 -8.35 15.78
N ILE A 251 19.74 -8.75 14.74
CA ILE A 251 19.78 -10.12 14.18
C ILE A 251 20.64 -10.10 12.91
N PHE A 252 21.88 -10.60 13.02
CA PHE A 252 22.84 -10.59 11.91
C PHE A 252 22.63 -11.75 10.93
N ASP A 253 22.30 -12.92 11.46
CA ASP A 253 22.15 -14.16 10.72
C ASP A 253 20.92 -14.92 11.23
N GLY A 254 20.28 -15.69 10.34
CA GLY A 254 19.17 -16.56 10.70
C GLY A 254 18.20 -16.79 9.56
N ASP A 255 17.26 -17.70 9.78
CA ASP A 255 16.20 -18.00 8.82
C ASP A 255 15.08 -16.95 8.93
N TRP A 256 15.29 -15.79 8.32
CA TRP A 256 14.30 -14.72 8.27
C TRP A 256 12.97 -15.22 7.66
N ARG A 257 12.98 -16.23 6.77
CA ARG A 257 11.71 -16.73 6.22
C ARG A 257 10.81 -17.34 7.29
N THR A 258 11.42 -17.94 8.31
CA THR A 258 10.68 -18.53 9.43
C THR A 258 10.43 -17.53 10.56
N TYR A 259 11.42 -16.71 10.89
CA TYR A 259 11.42 -15.96 12.16
C TYR A 259 11.12 -14.46 12.04
N LEU A 260 11.28 -13.85 10.86
CA LEU A 260 10.88 -12.45 10.65
C LEU A 260 9.35 -12.33 10.76
N HIS A 261 8.87 -11.33 11.48
CA HIS A 261 7.50 -10.84 11.48
C HIS A 261 7.52 -9.33 11.64
N HIS A 262 6.34 -8.70 11.61
CA HIS A 262 6.22 -7.25 11.71
C HIS A 262 6.89 -6.71 12.99
N GLY A 263 6.49 -7.20 14.17
CA GLY A 263 7.09 -6.84 15.47
C GLY A 263 8.58 -7.15 15.72
N ASN A 264 9.35 -7.63 14.73
CA ASN A 264 10.82 -7.76 14.86
C ASN A 264 11.58 -7.28 13.63
N VAL A 265 10.94 -6.61 12.67
CA VAL A 265 11.56 -6.23 11.39
C VAL A 265 12.77 -5.33 11.58
N MET A 266 12.73 -4.41 12.56
CA MET A 266 13.85 -3.50 12.85
C MET A 266 15.04 -4.25 13.47
N SER A 267 14.81 -5.34 14.20
CA SER A 267 15.87 -6.25 14.68
C SER A 267 16.69 -6.84 13.52
N TRP A 268 16.02 -7.29 12.46
CA TRP A 268 16.66 -7.82 11.26
C TRP A 268 17.36 -6.73 10.44
N ILE A 269 16.70 -5.58 10.25
CA ILE A 269 17.27 -4.45 9.52
C ILE A 269 18.53 -3.93 10.24
N ALA A 270 18.51 -3.79 11.56
CA ALA A 270 19.67 -3.35 12.35
C ALA A 270 20.89 -4.29 12.21
N GLY A 271 20.67 -5.59 11.98
CA GLY A 271 21.73 -6.57 11.71
C GLY A 271 22.44 -6.39 10.36
N ARG A 272 21.87 -5.64 9.43
CA ARG A 272 22.48 -5.36 8.11
C ARG A 272 23.65 -4.40 8.25
N LYS A 273 24.78 -4.72 7.59
CA LYS A 273 25.98 -3.86 7.58
C LYS A 273 25.75 -2.55 6.79
N GLU A 274 24.84 -2.58 5.82
CA GLU A 274 24.49 -1.44 4.97
C GLU A 274 23.66 -0.41 5.73
N ILE A 275 23.02 -0.80 6.83
CA ILE A 275 22.22 0.08 7.68
C ILE A 275 23.13 0.82 8.65
N LYS A 276 23.21 2.14 8.46
CA LYS A 276 24.00 3.04 9.28
C LYS A 276 23.27 3.40 10.58
N THR A 277 21.98 3.71 10.48
CA THR A 277 21.16 4.08 11.62
C THR A 277 19.66 3.89 11.32
N ILE A 278 18.87 3.69 12.37
CA ILE A 278 17.41 3.65 12.37
C ILE A 278 16.96 4.72 13.38
N ALA A 279 16.28 5.75 12.89
CA ALA A 279 15.72 6.84 13.66
C ALA A 279 14.24 6.55 13.93
N GLN A 280 13.88 6.28 15.18
CA GLN A 280 12.55 5.82 15.59
C GLN A 280 11.77 6.91 16.32
N PHE A 281 10.52 7.10 15.93
CA PHE A 281 9.63 8.14 16.45
C PHE A 281 8.26 7.55 16.80
N GLY A 282 7.66 8.00 17.90
CA GLY A 282 6.31 7.60 18.29
C GLY A 282 6.23 6.35 19.18
N VAL A 283 7.34 5.63 19.34
CA VAL A 283 7.41 4.37 20.09
C VAL A 283 6.95 4.58 21.53
N ARG A 284 5.93 3.83 21.93
CA ARG A 284 5.31 3.92 23.25
C ARG A 284 4.80 2.57 23.77
N GLN A 285 5.10 1.48 23.05
CA GLN A 285 4.89 0.12 23.54
C GLN A 285 5.72 -0.12 24.81
N MET A 286 5.13 -0.80 25.79
CA MET A 286 5.85 -1.39 26.91
C MET A 286 6.33 -2.79 26.53
N ILE A 287 7.59 -3.10 26.81
CA ILE A 287 8.23 -4.39 26.54
C ILE A 287 8.75 -5.00 27.85
N ASP A 288 8.77 -6.33 27.93
CA ASP A 288 9.18 -7.07 29.14
C ASP A 288 10.70 -7.16 29.30
N GLU A 289 11.45 -6.96 28.21
CA GLU A 289 12.90 -7.07 28.13
C GLU A 289 13.50 -5.72 27.71
N ASP A 290 14.63 -5.34 28.31
CA ASP A 290 15.36 -4.14 27.91
C ASP A 290 15.97 -4.35 26.50
N PRO A 291 15.80 -3.39 25.57
CA PRO A 291 16.36 -3.51 24.24
C PRO A 291 17.90 -3.35 24.29
N GLU A 292 18.59 -4.07 23.41
CA GLU A 292 20.04 -3.97 23.27
C GLU A 292 20.46 -2.53 22.96
N GLU A 293 21.31 -1.94 23.80
CA GLU A 293 21.89 -0.63 23.53
C GLU A 293 22.84 -0.69 22.34
N THR A 294 22.51 0.06 21.28
CA THR A 294 23.33 0.12 20.07
C THR A 294 23.42 1.52 19.50
N SER A 295 24.54 1.83 18.86
CA SER A 295 24.72 3.10 18.14
C SER A 295 23.86 3.22 16.87
N LYS A 296 23.29 2.10 16.39
CA LYS A 296 22.45 2.11 15.18
C LYS A 296 21.05 2.64 15.45
N ILE A 297 20.48 2.41 16.64
CA ILE A 297 19.12 2.86 16.97
C ILE A 297 19.20 4.25 17.63
N ARG A 298 18.36 5.17 17.17
CA ARG A 298 18.10 6.47 17.79
C ARG A 298 16.60 6.55 18.06
N LEU A 299 16.22 6.67 19.32
CA LEU A 299 14.84 6.55 19.75
C LEU A 299 14.35 7.87 20.34
N TRP A 300 13.26 8.40 19.77
CA TRP A 300 12.45 9.48 20.35
C TRP A 300 11.07 8.91 20.70
N ALA A 301 10.96 8.43 21.94
CA ALA A 301 9.76 7.77 22.44
C ALA A 301 8.54 8.71 22.53
N GLY A 302 7.35 8.18 22.26
CA GLY A 302 6.09 8.90 22.26
C GLY A 302 6.18 10.19 21.45
N LYS A 303 5.92 11.32 22.11
CA LYS A 303 5.93 12.65 21.48
C LYS A 303 7.26 13.40 21.58
N SER A 304 8.30 12.81 22.19
CA SER A 304 9.57 13.51 22.46
C SER A 304 10.32 13.99 21.21
N GLY A 305 10.03 13.42 20.03
CA GLY A 305 10.57 13.94 18.77
C GLY A 305 10.12 15.38 18.51
N LEU A 306 8.92 15.77 18.92
CA LEU A 306 8.38 17.10 18.64
C LEU A 306 9.15 18.22 19.35
N ASP A 307 9.91 17.85 20.39
CA ASP A 307 10.72 18.78 21.18
C ASP A 307 11.97 19.26 20.41
N LEU A 308 12.34 18.58 19.33
CA LEU A 308 13.54 18.90 18.55
C LEU A 308 13.22 19.77 17.33
N SER A 309 14.09 20.75 17.08
CA SER A 309 14.12 21.52 15.83
C SER A 309 14.75 20.70 14.70
N ALA A 310 14.58 21.19 13.46
CA ALA A 310 15.27 20.58 12.32
C ALA A 310 16.80 20.60 12.53
N GLU A 311 17.38 21.72 12.99
CA GLU A 311 18.81 21.87 13.24
C GLU A 311 19.34 20.88 14.28
N GLN A 312 18.54 20.53 15.28
CA GLN A 312 18.89 19.49 16.26
C GLN A 312 18.95 18.12 15.60
N TYR A 313 17.94 17.74 14.81
CA TYR A 313 17.99 16.49 14.03
C TYR A 313 19.15 16.43 13.07
N GLN A 314 19.48 17.56 12.45
CA GLN A 314 20.64 17.72 11.59
C GLN A 314 21.97 17.43 12.33
N SER A 315 22.06 17.76 13.62
CA SER A 315 23.24 17.43 14.43
C SER A 315 23.27 15.97 14.93
N GLU A 316 22.12 15.33 15.06
CA GLU A 316 22.00 13.98 15.64
C GLU A 316 21.97 12.85 14.60
N LEU A 317 21.56 13.14 13.37
CA LEU A 317 21.39 12.16 12.28
C LEU A 317 22.21 12.54 11.04
N ASP A 318 22.87 11.55 10.45
CA ASP A 318 23.70 11.71 9.24
C ASP A 318 22.91 12.32 8.07
N PHE A 319 23.48 13.31 7.39
CA PHE A 319 22.89 13.92 6.18
C PHE A 319 23.38 13.30 4.88
N ASP A 320 24.66 12.95 4.83
CA ASP A 320 25.34 12.54 3.61
C ASP A 320 25.06 11.08 3.22
N ILE A 321 24.01 10.49 3.79
CA ILE A 321 23.55 9.15 3.46
C ILE A 321 22.13 9.22 2.89
N PRO A 322 21.74 8.29 2.01
CA PRO A 322 20.36 8.14 1.61
C PRO A 322 19.51 7.58 2.76
N TRP A 323 18.21 7.90 2.76
CA TRP A 323 17.26 7.51 3.78
C TRP A 323 15.99 6.91 3.17
N HIS A 324 15.47 5.87 3.80
CA HIS A 324 14.12 5.36 3.52
C HIS A 324 13.18 5.78 4.65
N ILE A 325 11.97 6.20 4.30
CA ILE A 325 10.92 6.52 5.27
C ILE A 325 9.96 5.34 5.31
N THR A 326 9.63 4.87 6.50
CA THR A 326 8.63 3.83 6.72
C THR A 326 7.70 4.30 7.83
N VAL A 327 6.41 4.34 7.51
CA VAL A 327 5.36 4.78 8.44
C VAL A 327 4.41 3.62 8.70
N ASP A 328 4.49 3.07 9.91
CA ASP A 328 3.38 2.32 10.49
C ASP A 328 2.29 3.31 10.89
N VAL A 329 1.09 3.13 10.36
CA VAL A 329 -0.02 4.04 10.64
C VAL A 329 -0.45 4.02 12.11
N ASP A 330 -0.06 3.02 12.89
CA ASP A 330 -0.34 2.96 14.33
C ASP A 330 0.50 3.94 15.17
N VAL A 331 1.50 4.59 14.56
CA VAL A 331 2.16 5.76 15.16
C VAL A 331 1.15 6.87 15.49
N LEU A 332 0.08 6.97 14.69
CA LEU A 332 -1.01 7.90 14.90
C LEU A 332 -1.93 7.40 16.02
N ASP A 333 -2.52 8.34 16.76
CA ASP A 333 -3.45 7.98 17.81
C ASP A 333 -4.67 7.22 17.24
N PRO A 334 -5.23 6.21 17.93
CA PRO A 334 -6.41 5.49 17.47
C PRO A 334 -7.65 6.38 17.26
N SER A 335 -7.71 7.58 17.84
CA SER A 335 -8.74 8.58 17.52
C SER A 335 -8.62 9.18 16.11
N VAL A 336 -7.44 9.07 15.50
CA VAL A 336 -7.13 9.49 14.13
C VAL A 336 -7.18 8.28 13.19
N VAL A 337 -6.44 7.22 13.52
CA VAL A 337 -6.35 5.99 12.73
C VAL A 337 -6.79 4.78 13.58
N PRO A 338 -8.10 4.49 13.65
CA PRO A 338 -8.59 3.28 14.32
C PRO A 338 -8.36 1.99 13.51
N GLY A 339 -8.18 2.10 12.19
CA GLY A 339 -8.02 0.98 11.25
C GLY A 339 -6.59 0.48 11.18
N THR A 340 -6.08 -0.11 12.26
CA THR A 340 -4.77 -0.78 12.31
C THR A 340 -4.84 -2.07 13.15
N GLY A 341 -3.87 -2.96 12.94
CA GLY A 341 -3.67 -4.22 13.65
C GLY A 341 -3.44 -4.05 15.15
N THR A 342 -2.62 -3.07 15.53
CA THR A 342 -2.04 -2.92 16.87
C THR A 342 -2.23 -1.51 17.43
N PRO A 343 -3.48 -1.00 17.53
CA PRO A 343 -3.70 0.39 17.93
C PRO A 343 -3.22 0.66 19.36
N LEU A 344 -2.40 1.69 19.54
CA LEU A 344 -1.86 2.07 20.86
C LEU A 344 -2.23 3.53 21.20
N PRO A 345 -2.92 3.80 22.32
CA PRO A 345 -3.31 5.17 22.71
C PRO A 345 -2.12 6.12 22.96
N GLY A 346 -2.38 7.42 22.88
CA GLY A 346 -1.38 8.46 23.16
C GLY A 346 -0.46 8.77 21.97
N GLY A 347 -0.93 8.45 20.76
CA GLY A 347 -0.17 8.62 19.52
C GLY A 347 -0.12 10.06 19.00
N LEU A 348 0.50 10.21 17.84
CA LEU A 348 0.59 11.48 17.13
C LEU A 348 -0.75 11.83 16.46
N THR A 349 -1.01 13.12 16.32
CA THR A 349 -1.97 13.64 15.34
C THR A 349 -1.33 13.71 13.95
N ILE A 350 -2.15 13.84 12.90
CA ILE A 350 -1.65 14.02 11.52
C ILE A 350 -0.68 15.21 11.43
N ASN A 351 -1.05 16.35 12.02
CA ASN A 351 -0.24 17.56 11.99
C ASN A 351 1.10 17.38 12.73
N GLU A 352 1.11 16.67 13.86
CA GLU A 352 2.34 16.39 14.61
C GLU A 352 3.26 15.46 13.80
N LEU A 353 2.71 14.43 13.13
CA LEU A 353 3.49 13.55 12.26
C LEU A 353 4.05 14.31 11.04
N GLU A 354 3.23 15.16 10.40
CA GLU A 354 3.68 16.00 9.28
C GLU A 354 4.80 16.95 9.71
N GLU A 355 4.68 17.59 10.88
CA GLU A 355 5.70 18.46 11.45
C GLU A 355 7.02 17.71 11.69
N LEU A 356 6.95 16.51 12.26
CA LEU A 356 8.12 15.64 12.43
C LEU A 356 8.75 15.24 11.09
N LEU A 357 7.94 14.75 10.14
CA LEU A 357 8.39 14.37 8.81
C LEU A 357 9.16 15.52 8.14
N GLN A 358 8.62 16.73 8.19
CA GLN A 358 9.29 17.91 7.63
C GLN A 358 10.63 18.21 8.32
N ARG A 359 10.68 18.18 9.66
CA ARG A 359 11.89 18.49 10.43
C ARG A 359 12.98 17.43 10.25
N VAL A 360 12.62 16.16 10.38
CA VAL A 360 13.58 15.05 10.33
C VAL A 360 14.08 14.80 8.90
N CYS A 361 13.29 15.10 7.87
CA CYS A 361 13.72 14.87 6.48
C CYS A 361 14.41 16.10 5.85
N LEU A 362 14.42 17.25 6.52
CA LEU A 362 14.97 18.49 5.95
C LEU A 362 16.45 18.34 5.56
N GLY A 363 16.73 18.45 4.26
CA GLY A 363 18.07 18.38 3.70
C GLY A 363 18.63 16.96 3.53
N ARG A 364 17.81 15.91 3.74
CA ARG A 364 18.21 14.51 3.58
C ARG A 364 17.74 13.94 2.25
N LYS A 365 18.58 13.12 1.61
CA LYS A 365 18.21 12.39 0.39
C LYS A 365 17.29 11.23 0.74
N ILE A 366 16.05 11.25 0.24
CA ILE A 366 15.09 10.15 0.43
C ILE A 366 15.07 9.26 -0.82
N ILE A 367 15.30 7.96 -0.63
CA ILE A 367 15.40 6.98 -1.72
C ILE A 367 14.12 6.21 -1.98
N GLY A 368 13.18 6.22 -1.05
CA GLY A 368 11.87 5.64 -1.18
C GLY A 368 11.08 5.77 0.11
N VAL A 369 9.81 5.40 0.04
CA VAL A 369 8.86 5.51 1.15
C VAL A 369 7.95 4.28 1.18
N ASP A 370 7.48 3.90 2.37
CA ASP A 370 6.39 2.95 2.53
C ASP A 370 5.44 3.35 3.66
N ILE A 371 4.17 2.98 3.50
CA ILE A 371 3.13 3.13 4.52
C ILE A 371 2.43 1.79 4.74
N VAL A 372 2.43 1.31 5.98
CA VAL A 372 2.09 -0.08 6.32
C VAL A 372 1.04 -0.17 7.44
N GLU A 373 0.56 -1.39 7.71
CA GLU A 373 -0.28 -1.76 8.88
C GLU A 373 -1.68 -1.11 8.95
N LEU A 374 -2.06 -0.37 7.91
CA LEU A 374 -3.43 0.07 7.71
C LEU A 374 -4.33 -1.13 7.41
N ILE A 375 -5.43 -1.29 8.14
CA ILE A 375 -6.53 -2.16 7.75
C ILE A 375 -7.45 -1.36 6.82
N GLY A 376 -7.54 -1.76 5.55
CA GLY A 376 -8.32 -1.01 4.56
C GLY A 376 -9.84 -1.20 4.69
N ASP A 377 -10.27 -2.44 4.94
CA ASP A 377 -11.69 -2.82 4.86
C ASP A 377 -12.54 -2.09 5.92
N ASN A 378 -13.55 -1.34 5.45
CA ASN A 378 -14.47 -0.53 6.27
C ASN A 378 -13.79 0.61 7.07
N HIS A 379 -12.60 1.02 6.66
CA HIS A 379 -11.80 2.05 7.33
C HIS A 379 -11.38 3.18 6.37
N GLU A 380 -12.29 3.66 5.52
CA GLU A 380 -11.97 4.71 4.54
C GLU A 380 -11.43 6.00 5.16
N LEU A 381 -11.84 6.37 6.37
CA LEU A 381 -11.30 7.55 7.06
C LEU A 381 -9.84 7.34 7.50
N SER A 382 -9.49 6.13 7.96
CA SER A 382 -8.11 5.77 8.25
C SER A 382 -7.27 5.73 6.98
N ALA A 383 -7.83 5.21 5.89
CA ALA A 383 -7.17 5.23 4.58
C ALA A 383 -6.98 6.65 4.04
N LEU A 384 -7.89 7.58 4.34
CA LEU A 384 -7.76 8.99 3.98
C LEU A 384 -6.59 9.63 4.73
N ALA A 385 -6.46 9.37 6.04
CA ALA A 385 -5.30 9.81 6.82
C ALA A 385 -3.99 9.22 6.28
N ALA A 386 -3.96 7.92 5.99
CA ALA A 386 -2.80 7.26 5.39
C ALA A 386 -2.44 7.85 4.01
N ALA A 387 -3.44 8.12 3.17
CA ALA A 387 -3.21 8.79 1.88
C ALA A 387 -2.64 10.20 2.05
N ASP A 388 -3.12 10.99 3.02
CA ASP A 388 -2.56 12.31 3.27
C ASP A 388 -1.08 12.23 3.71
N ILE A 389 -0.76 11.32 4.64
CA ILE A 389 0.63 11.09 5.07
C ILE A 389 1.51 10.63 3.90
N LEU A 390 1.06 9.66 3.10
CA LEU A 390 1.79 9.17 1.95
C LEU A 390 2.08 10.30 0.94
N LEU A 391 1.13 11.23 0.73
CA LEU A 391 1.36 12.40 -0.09
C LEU A 391 2.48 13.30 0.47
N ARG A 392 2.54 13.48 1.80
CA ARG A 392 3.63 14.24 2.45
C ARG A 392 4.97 13.55 2.28
N GLU A 393 5.02 12.24 2.48
CA GLU A 393 6.22 11.43 2.28
C GLU A 393 6.73 11.49 0.84
N MET A 394 5.83 11.32 -0.14
CA MET A 394 6.14 11.45 -1.56
C MET A 394 6.69 12.83 -1.89
N ASP A 395 6.08 13.91 -1.39
CA ASP A 395 6.56 15.26 -1.68
C ASP A 395 7.92 15.57 -1.03
N ILE A 396 8.16 15.07 0.18
CA ILE A 396 9.49 15.13 0.82
C ILE A 396 10.51 14.38 -0.05
N ALA A 397 10.16 13.19 -0.51
CA ALA A 397 11.04 12.41 -1.37
C ALA A 397 11.30 13.09 -2.72
N ALA A 398 10.32 13.77 -3.29
CA ALA A 398 10.48 14.47 -4.57
C ALA A 398 11.47 15.63 -4.47
N ARG A 399 11.42 16.36 -3.35
CA ARG A 399 12.27 17.53 -3.13
C ARG A 399 13.67 17.19 -2.63
N SER A 400 13.94 15.95 -2.26
CA SER A 400 15.24 15.56 -1.71
C SER A 400 16.38 15.49 -2.74
N ASP A 401 16.05 15.59 -4.03
CA ASP A 401 17.03 15.58 -5.13
C ASP A 401 17.39 16.99 -5.62
N ILE A 402 16.78 18.03 -5.03
CA ILE A 402 16.96 19.46 -5.31
C ILE A 402 17.76 20.08 -4.17
#